data_AF-A0A6S7GLQ3-F1
#
_entry.id   AF-A0A6S7GLQ3-F1
#
_cell.length_a   1.000
_cell.length_b   1.000
_cell.length_c   1.000
_cell.angle_alpha   90.00
_cell.angle_beta   90.00
_cell.angle_gamma   90.00
#
_symmetry.space_group_name_H-M   'P 1'
#
loop_
_entity.id
_entity.type
_entity.pdbx_description
1 polymer ?
#
loop_
_entity_poly.entity_id
_entity_poly.type
_entity_poly.pdbx_seq_one_letter_code
_entity_poly.pdbx_strand_id
1 'polypeptide(L)'
;MLLYYQFIHRDLAARNILIGEDNMAKVSDFGLARNISGAEEYIRNNQNLLPVKWMALENLLHGRFTTASDVWSYGILLHEIVTLGEEPYKNISPHNIAIHVGSGCRMSQPSQCSDELYEIMTNCWNVEPTERPTFEDLHQTLHDMLMGDEKWYINITQAVNERSLTTTMEPRSLSAENGSVNA
;
A
#
# COMPACT_ATOMS: atom_id res chain seq x y z
N MET A 1 6.03 2.46 -18.65
CA MET A 1 6.85 3.69 -18.81
C MET A 1 8.05 3.73 -17.87
N LEU A 2 7.90 3.60 -16.54
CA LEU A 2 9.03 3.67 -15.59
C LEU A 2 10.02 2.50 -15.73
N LEU A 3 9.53 1.29 -16.04
CA LEU A 3 10.36 0.12 -16.34
C LEU A 3 11.31 0.33 -17.53
N TYR A 4 10.85 1.01 -18.58
CA TYR A 4 11.63 1.26 -19.79
C TYR A 4 12.85 2.15 -19.54
N TYR A 5 12.80 2.99 -18.50
CA TYR A 5 13.89 3.89 -18.11
C TYR A 5 14.70 3.39 -16.92
N GLN A 6 14.49 2.15 -16.46
CA GLN A 6 15.10 1.60 -15.24
C GLN A 6 14.97 2.58 -14.06
N PHE A 7 13.73 2.97 -13.76
CA PHE A 7 13.43 4.01 -12.78
C PHE A 7 12.71 3.42 -11.57
N ILE A 8 13.21 3.73 -10.38
CA ILE A 8 12.62 3.31 -9.09
C ILE A 8 11.91 4.52 -8.48
N HIS A 9 10.63 4.37 -8.15
CA HIS A 9 9.79 5.42 -7.58
C HIS A 9 10.08 5.65 -6.09
N ARG A 10 10.17 4.57 -5.30
CA ARG A 10 10.45 4.58 -3.85
C ARG A 10 9.36 5.19 -2.96
N ASP A 11 8.21 5.53 -3.53
CA ASP A 11 7.07 6.14 -2.83
C ASP A 11 5.74 5.89 -3.58
N LEU A 12 5.54 4.66 -4.07
CA LEU A 12 4.24 4.28 -4.63
C LEU A 12 3.23 4.12 -3.48
N ALA A 13 2.20 4.95 -3.50
CA ALA A 13 1.13 4.98 -2.51
C ALA A 13 -0.10 5.68 -3.10
N ALA A 14 -1.29 5.46 -2.55
CA ALA A 14 -2.52 6.03 -3.08
C ALA A 14 -2.48 7.57 -3.16
N ARG A 15 -1.86 8.23 -2.16
CA ARG A 15 -1.65 9.69 -2.14
C ARG A 15 -0.86 10.23 -3.34
N ASN A 16 -0.06 9.39 -3.99
CA ASN A 16 0.79 9.74 -5.12
C ASN A 16 0.19 9.29 -6.46
N ILE A 17 -1.05 8.80 -6.46
CA ILE A 17 -1.83 8.53 -7.67
C ILE A 17 -2.87 9.64 -7.87
N LEU A 18 -2.75 10.37 -8.97
CA LEU A 18 -3.68 11.43 -9.35
C LEU A 18 -4.72 10.89 -10.31
N ILE A 19 -5.98 11.23 -10.11
CA ILE A 19 -7.07 10.90 -11.04
C ILE A 19 -7.36 12.14 -11.89
N GLY A 20 -7.11 12.04 -13.19
CA GLY A 20 -7.36 13.10 -14.16
C GLY A 20 -8.74 13.00 -14.82
N GLU A 21 -8.88 13.67 -15.96
CA GLU A 21 -10.04 13.52 -16.84
C GLU A 21 -10.23 12.05 -17.26
N ASP A 22 -11.49 11.67 -17.48
CA ASP A 22 -11.91 10.30 -17.84
C ASP A 22 -11.49 9.20 -16.84
N ASN A 23 -11.34 9.54 -15.56
CA ASN A 23 -10.89 8.64 -14.49
C ASN A 23 -9.51 8.02 -14.76
N MET A 24 -8.68 8.67 -15.57
CA MET A 24 -7.33 8.20 -15.86
C MET A 24 -6.41 8.40 -14.64
N ALA A 25 -5.93 7.30 -14.08
CA ALA A 25 -4.95 7.30 -13.00
C ALA A 25 -3.53 7.60 -13.52
N LYS A 26 -2.80 8.48 -12.83
CA LYS A 26 -1.42 8.86 -13.14
C LYS A 26 -0.54 8.81 -11.90
N VAL A 27 0.62 8.17 -12.02
CA VAL A 27 1.66 8.18 -10.99
C VAL A 27 2.30 9.57 -10.92
N SER A 28 2.50 10.08 -9.71
CA SER A 28 3.04 11.41 -9.41
C SER A 28 4.05 11.36 -8.25
N ASP A 29 4.60 12.52 -7.89
CA ASP A 29 5.61 12.69 -6.84
C ASP A 29 6.88 11.84 -7.02
N PHE A 30 7.68 12.23 -8.01
CA PHE A 30 8.99 11.66 -8.28
C PHE A 30 10.11 12.25 -7.41
N GLY A 31 9.80 12.97 -6.33
CA GLY A 31 10.80 13.64 -5.47
C GLY A 31 11.80 12.68 -4.82
N LEU A 32 11.36 11.45 -4.57
CA LEU A 32 12.20 10.37 -4.05
C LEU A 32 12.75 9.44 -5.14
N ALA A 33 12.29 9.58 -6.37
CA ALA A 33 12.57 8.61 -7.41
C ALA A 33 14.01 8.70 -7.94
N ARG A 34 14.53 7.58 -8.46
CA ARG A 34 15.93 7.45 -8.89
C ARG A 34 16.02 6.66 -10.19
N ASN A 35 16.82 7.18 -11.12
CA ASN A 35 17.24 6.43 -12.29
C ASN A 35 18.42 5.53 -11.90
N ILE A 36 18.30 4.23 -12.14
CA ILE A 36 19.35 3.25 -11.88
C ILE A 36 20.05 2.78 -13.16
N SER A 37 19.90 3.49 -14.29
CA SER A 37 20.52 3.14 -15.59
C SER A 37 21.97 2.64 -15.43
N GLY A 38 22.15 1.32 -15.53
CA GLY A 38 23.45 0.65 -15.38
C GLY A 38 23.75 -0.03 -14.03
N ALA A 39 22.85 0.05 -13.05
CA ALA A 39 22.91 -0.60 -11.75
C ALA A 39 21.58 -1.34 -11.47
N GLU A 40 21.64 -2.47 -10.79
CA GLU A 40 20.43 -3.26 -10.45
C GLU A 40 19.72 -2.73 -9.20
N GLU A 41 20.39 -1.90 -8.40
CA GLU A 41 19.88 -1.38 -7.13
C GLU A 41 20.38 0.02 -6.81
N TYR A 42 19.61 0.71 -5.97
CA TYR A 42 20.02 1.93 -5.30
C TYR A 42 20.18 1.67 -3.80
N ILE A 43 21.39 1.87 -3.28
CA ILE A 43 21.67 1.84 -1.83
C ILE A 43 21.59 3.26 -1.28
N ARG A 44 20.74 3.44 -0.29
CA ARG A 44 20.52 4.73 0.35
C ARG A 44 21.70 5.16 1.22
N ASN A 45 22.06 6.45 1.14
CA ASN A 45 23.17 7.06 1.89
C ASN A 45 22.74 8.23 2.81
N ASN A 46 21.45 8.56 2.91
CA ASN A 46 20.94 9.72 3.66
C ASN A 46 19.84 9.33 4.67
N GLN A 47 19.46 10.26 5.57
CA GLN A 47 18.50 10.02 6.67
C GLN A 47 17.11 10.68 6.50
N ASN A 48 16.75 11.14 5.31
CA ASN A 48 15.39 11.63 4.99
C ASN A 48 14.23 10.79 5.58
N LEU A 49 13.11 11.41 5.89
CA LEU A 49 11.91 10.68 6.28
C LEU A 49 11.42 9.83 5.08
N LEU A 50 11.02 8.59 5.35
CA LEU A 50 10.52 7.64 4.35
C LEU A 50 9.16 7.06 4.77
N PRO A 51 8.33 6.64 3.81
CA PRO A 51 7.02 6.06 4.05
C PRO A 51 7.12 4.60 4.51
N VAL A 52 7.60 4.34 5.73
CA VAL A 52 7.99 2.99 6.19
C VAL A 52 6.91 1.91 6.06
N LYS A 53 5.63 2.27 6.14
CA LYS A 53 4.49 1.33 6.00
C LYS A 53 4.27 0.83 4.56
N TRP A 54 4.87 1.49 3.57
CA TRP A 54 4.83 1.11 2.15
C TRP A 54 6.10 0.41 1.67
N MET A 55 7.13 0.37 2.51
CA MET A 55 8.46 -0.08 2.13
C MET A 55 8.59 -1.61 2.24
N ALA A 56 9.32 -2.20 1.30
CA ALA A 56 9.72 -3.60 1.34
C ALA A 56 10.72 -3.86 2.48
N LEU A 57 10.81 -5.11 2.93
CA LEU A 57 11.65 -5.49 4.06
C LEU A 57 13.14 -5.17 3.79
N GLU A 58 13.64 -5.40 2.58
CA GLU A 58 15.01 -5.06 2.19
C GLU A 58 15.28 -3.54 2.18
N ASN A 59 14.26 -2.71 1.91
CA ASN A 59 14.40 -1.27 2.05
C ASN A 59 14.55 -0.89 3.53
N LEU A 60 13.78 -1.52 4.41
CA LEU A 60 13.76 -1.24 5.84
C LEU A 60 15.05 -1.70 6.54
N LEU A 61 15.56 -2.87 6.18
CA LEU A 61 16.73 -3.47 6.83
C LEU A 61 18.06 -2.99 6.25
N HIS A 62 18.11 -2.81 4.93
CA HIS A 62 19.38 -2.60 4.21
C HIS A 62 19.41 -1.30 3.40
N GLY A 63 18.28 -0.56 3.31
CA GLY A 63 18.20 0.63 2.47
C GLY A 63 18.41 0.34 0.99
N ARG A 64 18.19 -0.90 0.55
CA ARG A 64 18.33 -1.35 -0.84
C ARG A 64 17.00 -1.14 -1.55
N PHE A 65 17.00 -0.37 -2.63
CA PHE A 65 15.83 -0.08 -3.45
C PHE A 65 16.02 -0.66 -4.84
N THR A 66 14.98 -1.32 -5.34
CA THR A 66 14.92 -1.97 -6.66
C THR A 66 13.50 -1.82 -7.23
N THR A 67 13.32 -2.17 -8.50
CA THR A 67 11.98 -2.31 -9.09
C THR A 67 11.11 -3.29 -8.29
N ALA A 68 11.68 -4.39 -7.79
CA ALA A 68 10.95 -5.36 -6.97
C ALA A 68 10.50 -4.78 -5.62
N SER A 69 11.22 -3.80 -5.08
CA SER A 69 10.76 -3.08 -3.89
C SER A 69 9.60 -2.11 -4.19
N ASP A 70 9.52 -1.56 -5.41
CA ASP A 70 8.33 -0.81 -5.84
C ASP A 70 7.12 -1.74 -6.06
N VAL A 71 7.33 -3.00 -6.47
CA VAL A 71 6.26 -4.02 -6.55
C VAL A 71 5.65 -4.28 -5.18
N TRP A 72 6.47 -4.34 -4.12
CA TRP A 72 5.94 -4.43 -2.75
C TRP A 72 5.03 -3.24 -2.43
N SER A 73 5.51 -2.02 -2.69
CA SER A 73 4.72 -0.80 -2.48
C SER A 73 3.44 -0.78 -3.32
N TYR A 74 3.46 -1.35 -4.53
CA TYR A 74 2.27 -1.53 -5.36
C TYR A 74 1.24 -2.46 -4.71
N GLY A 75 1.65 -3.55 -4.07
CA GLY A 75 0.75 -4.40 -3.28
C GLY A 75 0.08 -3.61 -2.13
N ILE A 76 0.82 -2.73 -1.45
CA ILE A 76 0.27 -1.84 -0.42
C ILE A 76 -0.72 -0.84 -1.03
N LEU A 77 -0.42 -0.28 -2.21
CA LEU A 77 -1.33 0.59 -2.96
C LEU A 77 -2.64 -0.13 -3.33
N LEU A 78 -2.59 -1.39 -3.78
CA LEU A 78 -3.78 -2.18 -4.06
C LEU A 78 -4.64 -2.35 -2.80
N HIS A 79 -4.02 -2.61 -1.65
CA HIS A 79 -4.73 -2.66 -0.37
C HIS A 79 -5.39 -1.32 -0.04
N GLU A 80 -4.69 -0.18 -0.19
CA GLU A 80 -5.29 1.15 -0.01
C GLU A 80 -6.50 1.36 -0.93
N ILE A 81 -6.43 0.95 -2.20
CA ILE A 81 -7.54 1.08 -3.16
C ILE A 81 -8.75 0.26 -2.68
N VAL A 82 -8.54 -1.01 -2.36
CA VAL A 82 -9.61 -1.93 -1.95
C VAL A 82 -10.27 -1.48 -0.65
N THR A 83 -9.48 -0.95 0.29
CA THR A 83 -9.96 -0.45 1.59
C THR A 83 -10.47 1.00 1.57
N LEU A 84 -10.56 1.61 0.39
CA LEU A 84 -10.99 3.01 0.21
C LEU A 84 -10.12 3.99 1.01
N GLY A 85 -8.81 3.75 1.03
CA GLY A 85 -7.79 4.58 1.64
C GLY A 85 -7.57 4.31 3.12
N GLU A 86 -7.77 3.08 3.59
CA GLU A 86 -7.37 2.73 4.95
C GLU A 86 -5.84 2.79 5.11
N GLU A 87 -5.39 3.26 6.26
CA GLU A 87 -3.97 3.30 6.57
C GLU A 87 -3.38 1.88 6.62
N PRO A 88 -2.31 1.58 5.85
CA PRO A 88 -1.65 0.28 5.91
C PRO A 88 -1.16 -0.01 7.33
N TYR A 89 -1.36 -1.24 7.80
CA TYR A 89 -0.97 -1.66 9.15
C TYR A 89 -1.40 -0.66 10.24
N LYS A 90 -2.63 -0.14 10.18
CA LYS A 90 -3.18 0.93 11.05
C LYS A 90 -2.80 0.81 12.54
N ASN A 91 -2.81 -0.40 13.09
CA ASN A 91 -2.55 -0.66 14.51
C ASN A 91 -1.07 -0.96 14.85
N ILE A 92 -0.17 -0.86 13.87
CA ILE A 92 1.26 -1.12 14.04
C ILE A 92 2.03 0.20 13.95
N SER A 93 2.82 0.51 14.98
CA SER A 93 3.72 1.65 14.98
C SER A 93 4.70 1.57 13.80
N PRO A 94 4.97 2.70 13.09
CA PRO A 94 6.01 2.78 12.05
C PRO A 94 7.36 2.13 12.45
N HIS A 95 7.74 2.24 13.73
CA HIS A 95 8.99 1.68 14.27
C HIS A 95 9.00 0.14 14.31
N ASN A 96 7.82 -0.49 14.34
CA ASN A 96 7.69 -1.94 14.47
C ASN A 96 7.39 -2.64 13.14
N ILE A 97 7.24 -1.89 12.03
CA ILE A 97 6.89 -2.47 10.73
C ILE A 97 7.91 -3.51 10.28
N ALA A 98 9.22 -3.22 10.39
CA ALA A 98 10.27 -4.16 10.01
C ALA A 98 10.18 -5.48 10.78
N ILE A 99 9.91 -5.43 12.09
CA ILE A 99 9.75 -6.61 12.95
C ILE A 99 8.49 -7.37 12.54
N HIS A 100 7.37 -6.67 12.37
CA HIS A 100 6.07 -7.26 12.05
C HIS A 100 6.07 -7.98 10.69
N VAL A 101 6.56 -7.33 9.64
CA VAL A 101 6.60 -7.96 8.31
C VAL A 101 7.73 -8.99 8.22
N GLY A 102 8.82 -8.80 8.96
CA GLY A 102 9.94 -9.74 9.08
C GLY A 102 9.56 -11.05 9.78
N SER A 103 8.55 -11.06 10.65
CA SER A 103 7.99 -12.29 11.24
C SER A 103 6.99 -13.01 10.32
N GLY A 104 6.85 -12.57 9.07
CA GLY A 104 5.92 -13.14 8.08
C GLY A 104 4.50 -12.61 8.18
N CYS A 105 4.20 -11.67 9.07
CA CYS A 105 2.85 -11.10 9.16
C CYS A 105 2.56 -10.19 7.96
N ARG A 106 1.33 -10.25 7.45
CA ARG A 106 0.80 -9.44 6.34
C ARG A 106 -0.57 -8.89 6.72
N MET A 107 -1.04 -7.88 5.98
CA MET A 107 -2.41 -7.39 6.14
C MET A 107 -3.39 -8.49 5.74
N SER A 108 -4.47 -8.65 6.50
CA SER A 108 -5.53 -9.61 6.18
C SER A 108 -6.31 -9.18 4.93
N GLN A 109 -6.90 -10.15 4.23
CA GLN A 109 -7.81 -9.88 3.11
C GLN A 109 -8.98 -9.00 3.56
N PRO A 110 -9.20 -7.83 2.93
CA PRO A 110 -10.39 -7.02 3.17
C PRO A 110 -11.66 -7.77 2.76
N SER A 111 -12.76 -7.56 3.48
CA SER A 111 -14.05 -8.27 3.27
C SER A 111 -14.63 -8.05 1.87
N GLN A 112 -14.33 -6.91 1.27
CA GLN A 112 -14.75 -6.49 -0.06
C GLN A 112 -13.80 -6.96 -1.19
N CYS A 113 -12.69 -7.62 -0.87
CA CYS A 113 -11.66 -8.03 -1.82
C CYS A 113 -11.90 -9.46 -2.33
N SER A 114 -11.85 -9.67 -3.64
CA SER A 114 -11.84 -11.03 -4.17
C SER A 114 -10.54 -11.78 -3.82
N ASP A 115 -10.61 -13.11 -3.81
CA ASP A 115 -9.45 -13.96 -3.52
C ASP A 115 -8.35 -13.76 -4.56
N GLU A 116 -8.72 -13.60 -5.84
CA GLU A 116 -7.77 -13.39 -6.94
C GLU A 116 -7.00 -12.07 -6.77
N LEU A 117 -7.69 -10.98 -6.38
CA LEU A 117 -7.02 -9.70 -6.16
C LEU A 117 -6.15 -9.74 -4.91
N TYR A 118 -6.58 -10.45 -3.86
CA TYR A 118 -5.78 -10.64 -2.66
C TYR A 118 -4.52 -11.49 -2.91
N GLU A 119 -4.61 -12.51 -3.76
CA GLU A 119 -3.47 -13.32 -4.20
C GLU A 119 -2.42 -12.47 -4.92
N ILE A 120 -2.84 -11.51 -5.76
CA ILE A 120 -1.92 -10.53 -6.37
C ILE A 120 -1.20 -9.72 -5.28
N MET A 121 -1.92 -9.24 -4.27
CA MET A 121 -1.32 -8.47 -3.18
C MET A 121 -0.29 -9.29 -2.40
N THR A 122 -0.64 -10.53 -2.03
CA THR A 122 0.27 -11.39 -1.25
C THR A 122 1.51 -11.79 -2.05
N ASN A 123 1.38 -12.03 -3.35
CA ASN A 123 2.52 -12.26 -4.24
C ASN A 123 3.45 -11.04 -4.34
N CYS A 124 2.91 -9.82 -4.32
CA CYS A 124 3.71 -8.60 -4.22
C CYS A 124 4.50 -8.49 -2.90
N TRP A 125 4.02 -9.13 -1.82
CA TRP A 125 4.62 -9.09 -0.48
C TRP A 125 5.49 -10.31 -0.14
N ASN A 126 5.97 -11.03 -1.16
CA ASN A 126 6.98 -12.06 -0.96
C ASN A 126 8.26 -11.47 -0.36
N VAL A 127 8.83 -12.18 0.63
CA VAL A 127 10.05 -11.73 1.33
C VAL A 127 11.21 -11.64 0.35
N GLU A 128 11.39 -12.70 -0.44
CA GLU A 128 12.41 -12.75 -1.48
C GLU A 128 12.00 -11.86 -2.67
N PRO A 129 12.77 -10.82 -3.02
CA PRO A 129 12.41 -9.91 -4.11
C PRO A 129 12.25 -10.58 -5.47
N THR A 130 12.97 -11.69 -5.72
CA THR A 130 12.90 -12.43 -6.99
C THR A 130 11.62 -13.25 -7.16
N GLU A 131 10.93 -13.54 -6.05
CA GLU A 131 9.65 -14.28 -6.06
C GLU A 131 8.44 -13.33 -6.21
N ARG A 132 8.69 -12.02 -6.35
CA ARG A 132 7.64 -11.03 -6.62
C ARG A 132 7.38 -10.98 -8.13
N PRO A 133 6.12 -10.82 -8.56
CA PRO A 133 5.81 -10.65 -9.97
C PRO A 133 6.44 -9.36 -10.50
N THR A 134 6.76 -9.32 -11.80
CA THR A 134 7.16 -8.07 -12.41
C THR A 134 5.93 -7.17 -12.65
N PHE A 135 6.15 -5.87 -12.85
CA PHE A 135 5.06 -4.98 -13.26
C PHE A 135 4.42 -5.38 -14.60
N GLU A 136 5.16 -6.06 -15.48
CA GLU A 136 4.60 -6.60 -16.73
C GLU A 136 3.63 -7.75 -16.43
N ASP A 137 4.03 -8.69 -15.55
CA ASP A 137 3.18 -9.80 -15.12
C ASP A 137 1.91 -9.29 -14.42
N LEU A 138 2.06 -8.28 -13.54
CA LEU A 138 0.95 -7.63 -12.85
C LEU A 138 -0.01 -6.96 -13.84
N HIS A 139 0.52 -6.24 -14.83
CA HIS A 139 -0.29 -5.61 -15.87
C HIS A 139 -1.09 -6.66 -16.65
N GLN A 140 -0.43 -7.73 -17.10
CA GLN A 140 -1.09 -8.80 -17.84
C GLN A 140 -2.17 -9.48 -17.00
N THR A 141 -1.86 -9.82 -15.75
CA THR A 141 -2.82 -10.50 -14.85
C THR A 141 -4.04 -9.62 -14.59
N LEU A 142 -3.85 -8.33 -14.28
CA LEU A 142 -4.96 -7.40 -14.05
C LEU A 142 -5.76 -7.13 -15.34
N HIS A 143 -5.10 -7.12 -16.50
CA HIS A 143 -5.77 -7.00 -17.79
C HIS A 143 -6.65 -8.22 -18.08
N ASP A 144 -6.13 -9.42 -17.88
CA ASP A 144 -6.87 -10.67 -18.08
C ASP A 144 -8.05 -10.80 -17.12
N MET A 145 -7.87 -10.35 -15.87
CA MET A 145 -8.99 -10.20 -14.94
C MET A 145 -10.03 -9.24 -15.50
N LEU A 146 -9.64 -8.03 -15.93
CA LEU A 146 -10.58 -7.05 -16.47
C LEU A 146 -11.36 -7.55 -17.70
N MET A 147 -10.72 -8.37 -18.53
CA MET A 147 -11.32 -8.93 -19.75
C MET A 147 -12.11 -10.23 -19.51
N GLY A 148 -11.99 -10.85 -18.34
CA GLY A 148 -12.77 -12.02 -17.94
C GLY A 148 -14.24 -11.69 -17.66
N ASP A 149 -15.14 -12.64 -17.91
CA ASP A 149 -16.59 -12.47 -17.71
C ASP A 149 -16.95 -12.05 -16.27
N GLU A 150 -17.89 -11.11 -16.16
CA GLU A 150 -18.52 -10.48 -14.97
C GLU A 150 -18.15 -11.05 -13.59
N LYS A 151 -16.92 -10.79 -13.12
CA LYS A 151 -16.53 -10.98 -11.71
C LYS A 151 -16.38 -9.64 -11.00
N TRP A 152 -16.91 -9.55 -9.79
CA TRP A 152 -16.64 -8.44 -8.89
C TRP A 152 -15.23 -8.62 -8.32
N TYR A 153 -14.38 -7.60 -8.43
CA TYR A 153 -13.04 -7.57 -7.80
C TYR A 153 -13.06 -6.84 -6.47
N ILE A 154 -13.93 -5.83 -6.38
CA ILE A 154 -14.16 -5.01 -5.21
C ILE A 154 -15.68 -4.84 -5.04
N ASN A 155 -16.23 -5.26 -3.90
CA ASN A 155 -17.62 -4.97 -3.56
C ASN A 155 -17.73 -3.60 -2.89
N ILE A 156 -17.86 -2.54 -3.70
CA ILE A 156 -17.91 -1.15 -3.22
C ILE A 156 -19.10 -0.92 -2.27
N THR A 157 -20.26 -1.53 -2.54
CA THR A 157 -21.45 -1.38 -1.69
C THR A 157 -21.17 -1.88 -0.28
N GLN A 158 -20.50 -3.01 -0.14
CA GLN A 158 -20.08 -3.54 1.15
C GLN A 158 -19.07 -2.62 1.84
N ALA A 159 -18.04 -2.16 1.11
CA ALA A 159 -17.02 -1.28 1.66
C ALA A 159 -17.58 0.05 2.20
N VAL A 160 -18.55 0.65 1.49
CA VAL A 160 -19.21 1.89 1.91
C VAL A 160 -20.10 1.66 3.14
N ASN A 161 -20.80 0.53 3.21
CA ASN A 161 -21.64 0.18 4.36
C ASN A 161 -20.79 -0.03 5.62
N GLU A 162 -19.68 -0.76 5.55
CA GLU A 162 -18.78 -1.00 6.69
C GLU A 162 -18.13 0.30 7.19
N ARG A 163 -17.77 1.22 6.28
CA ARG A 163 -17.25 2.54 6.67
C ARG A 163 -18.32 3.43 7.35
N SER A 164 -19.57 3.32 6.92
CA SER A 164 -20.69 4.04 7.54
C SER A 164 -21.01 3.52 8.94
N LEU A 165 -20.91 2.21 9.15
CA LEU A 165 -21.08 1.58 10.46
C LEU A 165 -19.96 1.95 11.44
N THR A 166 -18.72 2.04 10.97
CA THR A 166 -17.58 2.46 11.82
C THR A 166 -17.61 3.95 12.17
N THR A 167 -18.11 4.81 11.27
CA THR A 167 -18.24 6.26 11.52
C THR A 167 -19.40 6.61 12.47
N THR A 168 -20.40 5.73 12.62
CA THR A 168 -21.57 5.98 13.48
C THR A 168 -21.38 5.55 14.95
N MET A 169 -20.25 4.92 15.29
CA MET A 169 -19.95 4.45 16.65
C MET A 169 -18.87 5.28 17.37
N GLU A 170 -18.84 6.61 17.20
CA GLU A 170 -18.16 7.49 18.16
C GLU A 170 -19.11 7.82 19.33
N PRO A 171 -18.81 7.42 20.59
CA PRO A 171 -19.58 7.89 21.73
C PRO A 171 -19.30 9.38 21.95
N ARG A 172 -20.37 10.18 21.99
CA ARG A 172 -20.34 11.57 22.46
C ARG A 172 -19.56 11.65 23.79
N SER A 173 -18.61 12.58 23.79
CA SER A 173 -17.94 13.14 24.96
C SER A 173 -18.83 13.24 26.20
N LEU A 174 -18.40 12.63 27.31
CA LEU A 174 -18.86 12.99 28.64
C LEU A 174 -18.22 14.34 29.02
N SER A 175 -18.99 15.43 28.88
CA SER A 175 -18.69 16.71 29.52
C SER A 175 -19.41 16.80 30.87
N ALA A 176 -18.61 16.86 31.92
CA ALA A 176 -18.78 17.55 33.22
C ALA A 176 -20.16 17.58 33.91
N GLU A 177 -20.19 17.08 35.16
CA GLU A 177 -20.91 17.76 36.24
C GLU A 177 -20.02 17.94 37.47
N ASN A 178 -20.13 19.13 38.04
CA ASN A 178 -19.41 19.70 39.16
C ASN A 178 -19.69 18.97 40.49
N GLY A 179 -18.65 18.82 41.31
CA GLY A 179 -18.77 18.46 42.73
C GLY A 179 -17.83 19.32 43.56
N SER A 180 -18.38 20.40 44.10
CA SER A 180 -17.77 21.35 45.03
C SER A 180 -17.09 20.67 46.23
N VAL A 181 -15.92 21.16 46.63
CA VAL A 181 -15.43 21.00 48.02
C VAL A 181 -14.94 22.36 48.52
N ASN A 182 -15.77 22.98 49.35
CA ASN A 182 -15.37 23.98 50.35
C ASN A 182 -15.14 23.22 51.67
N ALA A 183 -13.97 23.44 52.28
CA ALA A 183 -13.64 23.46 53.73
C ALA A 183 -12.20 22.98 53.93
#